data_AF-G3B042-F1
#
_entry.id   AF-G3B042-F1
#
_cell.length_a   1.000
_cell.length_b   1.000
_cell.length_c   1.000
_cell.angle_alpha   90.00
_cell.angle_beta   90.00
_cell.angle_gamma   90.00
#
_symmetry.space_group_name_H-M   'P 1'
#
loop_
_entity.id
_entity.type
_entity.pdbx_description
1 polymer ?
#
loop_
_entity_poly.entity_id
_entity_poly.type
_entity_poly.pdbx_seq_one_letter_code
_entity_poly.pdbx_strand_id
1 'polypeptide(L)'
;MSQLDPLPINPSVTRVLLTYIRAAKYVDQSELEQKLCVICDELGVPPASLDEVVHHLNHTISFSGFKIDRCLDEVSNTLVYAFVNSSSISTQVDKTLSRFKLGELTSHQASRFQDIQRASRVDF
;
A
#
# COMPACT_ATOMS: atom_id res chain seq x y z
N MET A 1 30.65 1.87 -22.77
CA MET A 1 30.10 1.51 -21.45
C MET A 1 28.71 0.98 -21.71
N SER A 2 28.54 -0.34 -21.71
CA SER A 2 27.22 -0.94 -21.95
C SER A 2 26.37 -0.71 -20.70
N GLN A 3 25.35 0.15 -20.78
CA GLN A 3 24.26 0.12 -19.81
C GLN A 3 23.67 -1.28 -19.89
N LEU A 4 23.85 -2.09 -18.85
CA LEU A 4 23.02 -3.27 -18.65
C LEU A 4 21.61 -2.71 -18.43
N ASP A 5 20.74 -2.86 -19.41
CA ASP A 5 19.32 -2.68 -19.17
C ASP A 5 18.93 -3.59 -17.98
N PRO A 6 18.25 -3.06 -16.94
CA PRO A 6 17.80 -3.89 -15.84
C PRO A 6 16.94 -5.01 -16.42
N LEU A 7 17.26 -6.26 -16.04
CA LEU A 7 16.51 -7.43 -16.49
C LEU A 7 15.01 -7.17 -16.27
N PRO A 8 14.15 -7.45 -17.26
CA PRO A 8 12.74 -7.18 -17.13
C PRO A 8 12.18 -7.97 -15.94
N ILE A 9 11.56 -7.24 -15.00
CA ILE A 9 10.94 -7.85 -13.84
C ILE A 9 9.90 -8.86 -14.33
N ASN A 10 9.95 -10.08 -13.76
CA ASN A 10 9.08 -11.16 -14.22
C ASN A 10 7.60 -10.79 -13.99
N PRO A 11 6.74 -10.88 -15.03
CA PRO A 11 5.34 -10.46 -14.93
C PRO A 11 4.50 -11.34 -14.00
N SER A 12 4.93 -12.58 -13.76
CA SER A 12 4.29 -13.46 -12.78
C SER A 12 4.55 -13.00 -11.36
N VAL A 13 5.78 -12.55 -11.06
CA VAL A 13 6.14 -11.99 -9.75
C VAL A 13 5.31 -10.75 -9.45
N THR A 14 5.24 -9.81 -10.39
CA THR A 14 4.47 -8.57 -10.22
C THR A 14 2.98 -8.86 -10.01
N ARG A 15 2.41 -9.80 -10.78
CA ARG A 15 1.00 -10.20 -10.64
C ARG A 15 0.70 -10.81 -9.27
N VAL A 16 1.53 -11.73 -8.79
CA VAL A 16 1.33 -12.40 -7.50
C VAL A 16 1.50 -11.40 -6.35
N LEU A 17 2.56 -10.58 -6.39
CA LEU A 17 2.81 -9.57 -5.36
C LEU A 17 1.70 -8.52 -5.31
N LEU A 18 1.22 -8.04 -6.46
CA LEU A 18 0.09 -7.11 -6.51
C LEU A 18 -1.18 -7.73 -5.92
N THR A 19 -1.43 -9.01 -6.22
CA THR A 19 -2.58 -9.74 -5.66
C THR A 19 -2.48 -9.83 -4.14
N TYR A 20 -1.28 -10.11 -3.62
CA TYR A 20 -1.01 -10.14 -2.19
C TYR A 20 -1.29 -8.81 -1.51
N ILE A 21 -0.70 -7.72 -2.01
CA ILE A 21 -0.86 -6.36 -1.45
C ILE A 21 -2.33 -5.93 -1.48
N ARG A 22 -3.08 -6.25 -2.54
CA ARG A 22 -4.52 -5.93 -2.63
C ARG A 22 -5.36 -6.68 -1.59
N ALA A 23 -4.96 -7.88 -1.20
CA ALA A 23 -5.68 -8.66 -0.20
C ALA A 23 -5.41 -8.19 1.24
N ALA A 24 -4.17 -7.80 1.53
CA ALA A 24 -3.71 -7.55 2.90
C ALA A 24 -4.12 -6.18 3.51
N LYS A 25 -4.67 -5.26 2.72
CA LYS A 25 -4.95 -3.83 3.08
C LYS A 25 -3.68 -3.01 3.37
N TYR A 26 -2.84 -3.47 4.29
CA TYR A 26 -1.55 -2.92 4.67
C TYR A 26 -0.57 -4.08 4.91
N VAL A 27 0.69 -3.92 4.50
CA VAL A 27 1.73 -4.93 4.71
C VAL A 27 3.00 -4.24 5.18
N ASP A 28 3.61 -4.74 6.26
CA ASP A 28 4.91 -4.25 6.71
C ASP A 28 6.00 -4.53 5.65
N GLN A 29 7.00 -3.64 5.56
CA GLN A 29 8.10 -3.78 4.61
C GLN A 29 8.80 -5.15 4.72
N SER A 30 9.16 -5.56 5.93
CA SER A 30 9.87 -6.83 6.16
C SER A 30 9.03 -8.05 5.77
N GLU A 31 7.71 -8.01 6.03
CA GLU A 31 6.81 -9.08 5.60
C GLU A 31 6.71 -9.12 4.07
N LEU A 32 6.62 -7.96 3.42
CA LEU A 32 6.51 -7.87 1.97
C LEU A 32 7.79 -8.31 1.26
N GLU A 33 8.97 -7.99 1.81
CA GLU A 33 10.27 -8.48 1.34
C GLU A 33 10.38 -10.00 1.45
N GLN A 34 10.01 -10.57 2.61
CA GLN A 34 9.98 -12.02 2.79
C GLN A 34 9.02 -12.69 1.80
N LYS A 35 7.85 -12.09 1.58
CA LYS A 35 6.88 -12.60 0.63
C LYS A 35 7.40 -12.57 -0.80
N LEU A 36 8.12 -11.50 -1.17
CA LEU A 36 8.76 -11.39 -2.48
C LEU A 36 9.80 -12.48 -2.69
N CYS A 37 10.65 -12.77 -1.70
CA CYS A 37 11.61 -13.87 -1.77
C CYS A 37 10.92 -15.21 -2.02
N VAL A 38 9.88 -15.52 -1.23
CA VAL A 38 9.09 -16.75 -1.42
C VAL A 38 8.48 -16.82 -2.81
N ILE A 39 7.92 -15.72 -3.33
CA ILE A 39 7.36 -15.68 -4.68
C ILE A 39 8.44 -15.93 -5.75
N CYS A 40 9.63 -15.35 -5.58
CA CYS A 40 10.75 -15.55 -6.51
C CYS A 40 11.23 -17.01 -6.49
N ASP A 41 11.37 -17.60 -5.31
CA ASP A 41 11.81 -18.98 -5.13
C ASP A 41 10.81 -19.97 -5.76
N GLU A 42 9.51 -19.81 -5.48
CA GLU A 42 8.45 -20.66 -6.03
C GLU A 42 8.31 -20.56 -7.56
N LEU A 43 8.63 -19.39 -8.13
CA LEU A 43 8.59 -19.17 -9.57
C LEU A 43 9.93 -19.53 -10.25
N GLY A 44 10.96 -19.90 -9.50
CA GLY A 44 12.29 -20.22 -10.02
C GLY A 44 12.98 -19.04 -10.70
N VAL A 45 12.72 -17.82 -10.23
CA VAL A 45 13.25 -16.57 -10.80
C VAL A 45 14.25 -15.92 -9.86
N PRO A 46 15.22 -15.14 -10.39
CA PRO A 46 16.20 -14.47 -9.55
C PRO A 46 15.52 -13.50 -8.56
N PRO A 47 16.14 -13.29 -7.38
CA PRO A 47 15.64 -12.35 -6.40
C PRO A 47 15.62 -10.93 -7.00
N ALA A 48 14.52 -10.23 -6.79
CA ALA A 48 14.34 -8.84 -7.22
C ALA A 48 14.23 -7.93 -5.99
N SER A 49 14.64 -6.66 -6.13
CA SER A 49 14.46 -5.68 -5.06
C SER A 49 12.99 -5.32 -4.92
N LEU A 50 12.49 -5.22 -3.68
CA LEU A 50 11.13 -4.77 -3.42
C LEU A 50 10.85 -3.40 -4.03
N ASP A 51 11.80 -2.47 -3.90
CA ASP A 51 11.65 -1.11 -4.43
C ASP A 51 11.56 -1.11 -5.98
N GLU A 52 12.31 -1.97 -6.66
CA GLU A 52 12.24 -2.12 -8.13
C GLU A 52 10.88 -2.68 -8.56
N VAL A 53 10.41 -3.73 -7.88
CA VAL A 53 9.12 -4.37 -8.18
C VAL A 53 7.96 -3.43 -7.90
N VAL A 54 7.99 -2.69 -6.79
CA VAL A 54 6.97 -1.70 -6.44
C VAL A 54 6.99 -0.53 -7.41
N HIS A 55 8.17 -0.06 -7.82
CA HIS A 55 8.29 0.99 -8.84
C HIS A 55 7.66 0.56 -10.16
N HIS A 56 7.99 -0.66 -10.62
CA HIS A 56 7.40 -1.22 -11.83
C HIS A 56 5.89 -1.39 -11.71
N LEU A 57 5.40 -1.93 -10.60
CA LEU A 57 3.97 -2.08 -10.34
C LEU A 57 3.24 -0.73 -10.39
N ASN A 58 3.80 0.30 -9.74
CA ASN A 58 3.25 1.66 -9.78
C ASN A 58 3.20 2.22 -11.19
N HIS A 59 4.25 2.00 -12.00
CA HIS A 59 4.23 2.37 -13.41
C HIS A 59 3.10 1.67 -14.17
N THR A 60 2.90 0.36 -13.95
CA THR A 60 1.84 -0.43 -14.60
C THR A 60 0.42 -0.02 -14.19
N ILE A 61 0.17 0.21 -12.90
CA ILE A 61 -1.19 0.47 -12.37
C ILE A 61 -1.57 1.95 -12.36
N SER A 62 -0.63 2.88 -12.57
CA SER A 62 -0.87 4.33 -12.52
C SER A 62 -2.00 4.79 -13.45
N PHE A 63 -2.08 4.24 -14.66
CA PHE A 63 -3.13 4.55 -15.64
C PHE A 63 -4.55 4.20 -15.17
N SER A 64 -4.66 3.29 -14.20
CA SER A 64 -5.95 2.86 -13.64
C SER A 64 -6.40 3.67 -12.41
N GLY A 65 -5.66 4.73 -12.04
CA GLY A 65 -5.99 5.56 -10.88
C GLY A 65 -5.70 4.86 -9.54
N PHE A 66 -4.74 3.94 -9.52
CA PHE A 66 -4.25 3.29 -8.31
C PHE A 66 -2.75 3.50 -8.14
N LYS A 67 -2.27 3.36 -6.91
CA LYS A 67 -0.85 3.27 -6.57
C LYS A 67 -0.67 2.34 -5.36
N ILE A 68 0.52 1.78 -5.22
CA ILE A 68 1.04 1.21 -4.00
C ILE A 68 1.78 2.35 -3.29
N ASP A 69 1.22 2.81 -2.18
CA ASP A 69 1.80 3.86 -1.35
C ASP A 69 2.69 3.25 -0.28
N ARG A 70 3.79 3.94 0.04
CA ARG A 70 4.68 3.61 1.15
C ARG A 70 4.48 4.68 2.22
N CYS A 71 4.00 4.29 3.39
CA CYS A 71 3.80 5.20 4.52
C CYS A 71 4.41 4.65 5.80
N LEU A 72 4.69 5.54 6.74
CA LEU A 72 5.12 5.18 8.08
C LEU A 72 3.87 4.99 8.93
N ASP A 73 3.72 3.83 9.58
CA ASP A 73 2.68 3.64 10.57
C ASP A 73 3.02 4.43 11.83
N GLU A 74 2.14 5.32 12.26
CA GLU A 74 2.39 6.24 13.38
C GLU A 74 2.43 5.54 14.74
N VAL A 75 1.83 4.34 14.84
CA VAL A 75 1.75 3.58 16.09
C VAL A 75 2.96 2.68 16.26
N SER A 76 3.31 1.90 15.24
CA SER A 76 4.45 0.98 15.28
C SER A 76 5.78 1.62 14.87
N ASN A 77 5.73 2.80 14.22
CA ASN A 77 6.86 3.43 13.56
C ASN A 77 7.50 2.53 12.48
N THR A 78 6.73 1.62 11.87
CA THR A 78 7.17 0.73 10.78
C THR A 78 6.77 1.25 9.42
N LEU A 79 7.57 0.95 8.40
CA LEU A 79 7.22 1.25 7.02
C LEU A 79 6.23 0.20 6.50
N VAL A 80 5.09 0.67 6.03
CA VAL A 80 4.01 -0.16 5.49
C VAL A 80 3.68 0.21 4.04
N TYR A 81 3.22 -0.78 3.29
CA TYR A 81 2.79 -0.65 1.91
C TYR A 81 1.28 -0.87 1.80
N ALA A 82 0.59 0.02 1.09
CA ALA A 82 -0.86 -0.03 0.92
C ALA A 82 -1.28 0.19 -0.53
N PHE A 83 -2.22 -0.63 -1.02
CA PHE A 83 -2.84 -0.41 -2.33
C PHE A 83 -3.95 0.65 -2.20
N VAL A 84 -3.73 1.82 -2.79
CA VAL A 84 -4.64 2.97 -2.66
C VAL A 84 -5.11 3.47 -4.01
N ASN A 85 -6.37 3.91 -4.05
CA ASN A 85 -6.90 4.67 -5.17
C ASN A 85 -6.28 6.09 -5.15
N SER A 86 -5.50 6.43 -6.19
CA SER A 86 -4.84 7.74 -6.35
C SER A 86 -5.80 8.83 -6.84
N SER A 87 -6.90 8.46 -7.48
CA SER A 87 -8.01 9.37 -7.84
C SER A 87 -8.68 10.00 -6.61
N SER A 88 -8.57 9.37 -5.45
CA SER A 88 -9.20 9.81 -4.19
C SER A 88 -8.31 10.73 -3.34
N ILE A 89 -7.15 11.19 -3.82
CA ILE A 89 -6.27 12.11 -3.06
C ILE A 89 -6.88 13.51 -2.91
N SER A 90 -7.93 13.85 -3.67
CA SER A 90 -8.75 15.05 -3.41
C SER A 90 -9.76 14.88 -2.26
N THR A 91 -9.98 13.65 -1.78
CA THR A 91 -10.95 13.36 -0.71
C THR A 91 -10.34 12.46 0.35
N GLN A 92 -9.49 13.03 1.21
CA GLN A 92 -8.98 12.40 2.44
C GLN A 92 -10.08 12.01 3.47
N VAL A 93 -11.37 12.07 3.12
CA VAL A 93 -12.49 11.78 4.02
C VAL A 93 -13.22 10.46 3.69
N ASP A 94 -13.02 9.86 2.51
CA ASP A 94 -13.99 8.84 2.01
C ASP A 94 -13.59 7.37 2.11
N LYS A 95 -12.37 7.02 2.55
CA LYS A 95 -11.91 5.61 2.51
C LYS A 95 -12.38 4.73 3.67
N THR A 96 -12.95 5.31 4.72
CA THR A 96 -13.71 4.52 5.72
C THR A 96 -15.13 4.24 5.22
N LEU A 97 -15.68 5.03 4.29
CA LEU A 97 -17.11 5.01 3.95
C LEU A 97 -17.52 3.93 2.94
N SER A 98 -16.58 3.34 2.18
CA SER A 98 -16.94 2.39 1.12
C SER A 98 -17.27 0.97 1.59
N ARG A 99 -17.09 0.65 2.89
CA ARG A 99 -17.36 -0.68 3.46
C ARG A 99 -18.46 -0.73 4.51
N PHE A 100 -18.92 0.42 4.99
CA PHE A 100 -20.05 0.48 5.91
C PHE A 100 -21.32 0.74 5.11
N LYS A 101 -22.36 -0.06 5.34
CA LYS A 101 -23.70 0.35 4.91
C LYS A 101 -23.95 1.72 5.54
N LEU A 102 -24.40 2.68 4.73
CA LEU A 102 -24.63 4.09 5.08
C LEU A 102 -25.53 4.30 6.34
N GLY A 103 -26.13 3.24 6.88
CA GLY A 103 -26.91 3.26 8.13
C GLY A 103 -26.14 2.99 9.44
N GLU A 104 -24.91 2.48 9.41
CA GLU A 104 -24.15 2.12 10.64
C GLU A 104 -23.22 3.24 11.15
N LEU A 105 -23.09 4.32 10.38
CA LEU A 105 -22.21 5.45 10.67
C LEU A 105 -22.88 6.56 11.49
N THR A 106 -23.79 6.21 12.39
CA THR A 106 -24.57 7.19 13.14
C THR A 106 -24.07 7.35 14.58
N SER A 107 -23.67 8.58 14.91
CA SER A 107 -23.33 9.16 16.22
C SER A 107 -22.00 8.79 16.90
N HIS A 108 -21.62 7.52 17.03
CA HIS A 108 -20.51 7.14 17.93
C HIS A 108 -19.09 7.36 17.37
N GLN A 109 -18.90 7.35 16.06
CA GLN A 109 -17.58 7.58 15.45
C GLN A 109 -17.27 9.07 15.25
N ALA A 110 -18.29 9.89 15.02
CA ALA A 110 -18.12 11.34 14.86
C ALA A 110 -17.59 12.01 16.14
N SER A 111 -18.02 11.57 17.32
CA SER A 111 -17.51 12.09 18.60
C SER A 111 -16.04 11.73 18.80
N ARG A 112 -15.64 10.48 18.52
CA ARG A 112 -14.24 10.02 18.66
C ARG A 112 -13.28 10.73 17.72
N PHE A 113 -13.67 10.98 16.46
CA PHE A 113 -12.83 11.76 15.54
C PHE A 113 -12.68 13.22 16.00
N GLN A 114 -13.74 13.84 16.54
CA GLN A 114 -13.64 15.18 17.12
C GLN A 114 -12.76 15.21 18.38
N ASP A 115 -12.82 14.18 19.22
CA ASP A 115 -12.00 14.09 20.43
C ASP A 115 -10.52 13.90 20.09
N ILE A 116 -10.18 13.10 19.07
CA ILE A 116 -8.80 12.95 18.57
C ILE A 116 -8.27 14.27 17.98
N GLN A 117 -9.08 14.98 17.19
CA GLN A 117 -8.69 16.30 16.66
C GLN A 117 -8.51 17.36 17.76
N ARG A 118 -9.28 17.28 18.85
CA ARG A 118 -9.13 18.18 20.00
C ARG A 118 -7.90 17.84 20.84
N ALA A 119 -7.60 16.55 21.03
CA ALA A 119 -6.39 16.11 21.72
C ALA A 119 -5.12 16.53 20.97
N SER A 120 -5.12 16.46 19.63
CA SER A 120 -3.97 16.88 18.81
C SER A 120 -3.75 18.40 18.75
N ARG A 121 -4.67 19.23 19.28
CA ARG A 121 -4.51 20.70 19.38
C ARG A 121 -3.87 21.15 20.70
N VAL A 122 -3.57 20.22 21.60
CA VAL A 122 -2.97 20.52 22.90
C VAL A 122 -1.57 19.92 22.92
N ASP A 123 -0.64 20.58 22.24
CA ASP A 123 0.79 20.56 22.57
C ASP A 123 1.41 21.81 21.90
N PHE A 124 1.75 22.80 22.72
CA PHE A 124 2.54 23.99 22.39
C PHE A 124 4.00 23.74 22.80
#